data_AF-A0A9X0ED54-F1
#
_entry.id   AF-A0A9X0ED54-F1
#
_cell.length_a   1.000
_cell.length_b   1.000
_cell.length_c   1.000
_cell.angle_alpha   90.00
_cell.angle_beta   90.00
_cell.angle_gamma   90.00
#
_symmetry.space_group_name_H-M   'P 1'
#
loop_
_entity.id
_entity.type
_entity.pdbx_description
1 polymer ?
#
loop_
_entity_poly.entity_id
_entity_poly.type
_entity_poly.pdbx_seq_one_letter_code
_entity_poly.pdbx_strand_id
1 'polypeptide(L)'
;MTINVQGTELFAIDPADNTILDVGCFTTLDGIDTSVAQVDVTCTKSKGREYEAGLAEPGSASFGLNIDPKNPVHLRLHQLKTAGTKLKWVVGWSDGYNFDTEEGIQPLIGTPGGLSALVLNSAGTGYTTAPTVAITGGGGTGATATAQIANGKVTGFTITNEGAGYTSAPTVALTGGAGTGATARALVETEIDFDLPNTRTWLTFEGYMNSFPFTFGLGDVVKSTVGIQVSGEPVLVAKTAP
;
A
#
# COMPACT_ATOMS: atom_id res chain seq x y z
N MET A 1 14.29 -12.34 15.50
CA MET A 1 15.43 -11.44 15.76
C MET A 1 14.82 -10.08 16.09
N THR A 2 15.15 -9.49 17.23
CA THR A 2 14.63 -8.16 17.62
C THR A 2 15.34 -7.08 16.81
N ILE A 3 14.58 -6.17 16.21
CA ILE A 3 15.09 -5.05 15.42
C ILE A 3 15.12 -3.81 16.30
N ASN A 4 16.23 -3.06 16.26
CA ASN A 4 16.37 -1.82 17.03
C ASN A 4 15.51 -0.72 16.40
N VAL A 5 14.87 0.11 17.21
CA VAL A 5 14.02 1.21 16.72
C VAL A 5 14.81 2.35 16.06
N GLN A 6 16.10 2.49 16.39
CA GLN A 6 16.98 3.52 15.83
C GLN A 6 17.24 3.25 14.35
N GLY A 7 17.02 4.24 13.48
CA GLY A 7 17.09 4.09 12.01
C GLY A 7 15.74 3.78 11.34
N THR A 8 14.64 3.74 12.10
CA THR A 8 13.29 3.71 11.53
C THR A 8 12.95 5.08 10.96
N GLU A 9 12.42 5.12 9.74
CA GLU A 9 12.00 6.36 9.06
C GLU A 9 10.51 6.27 8.68
N LEU A 10 9.85 7.42 8.62
CA LEU A 10 8.44 7.53 8.29
C LEU A 10 8.28 8.43 7.06
N PHE A 11 7.62 7.91 6.04
CA PHE A 11 7.40 8.60 4.78
C PHE A 11 5.91 8.71 4.46
N ALA A 12 5.53 9.75 3.73
CA ALA A 12 4.21 9.90 3.14
C ALA A 12 4.34 10.36 1.67
N ILE A 13 3.35 10.07 0.84
CA ILE A 13 3.26 10.67 -0.50
C ILE A 13 2.41 11.93 -0.40
N ASP A 14 2.92 13.05 -0.94
CA ASP A 14 2.11 14.23 -1.16
C ASP A 14 1.22 14.03 -2.40
N PRO A 15 -0.12 14.01 -2.25
CA PRO A 15 -1.02 13.78 -3.37
C PRO A 15 -1.09 14.95 -4.37
N ALA A 16 -0.52 16.13 -4.04
CA ALA A 16 -0.55 17.28 -4.93
C ALA A 16 0.56 17.27 -5.97
N ASP A 17 1.76 16.84 -5.60
CA ASP A 17 2.96 16.86 -6.46
C ASP A 17 3.63 15.49 -6.61
N ASN A 18 3.11 14.46 -5.94
CA ASN A 18 3.60 13.08 -5.96
C ASN A 18 5.03 12.94 -5.46
N THR A 19 5.46 13.83 -4.57
CA THR A 19 6.77 13.76 -3.93
C THR A 19 6.71 12.96 -2.63
N ILE A 20 7.85 12.40 -2.26
CA ILE A 20 8.02 11.71 -0.97
C ILE A 20 8.27 12.77 0.09
N LEU A 21 7.42 12.78 1.11
CA LEU A 21 7.57 13.55 2.33
C LEU A 21 8.25 12.66 3.37
N ASP A 22 9.55 12.87 3.59
CA ASP A 22 10.25 12.32 4.73
C ASP A 22 9.91 13.14 5.98
N VAL A 23 9.23 12.51 6.93
CA VAL A 23 8.82 13.13 8.21
C VAL A 23 10.04 13.51 9.04
N GLY A 24 11.20 12.88 8.80
CA GLY A 24 12.44 13.12 9.52
C GLY A 24 12.43 12.49 10.91
N CYS A 25 13.13 13.12 11.85
CA CYS A 25 13.34 12.59 13.20
C CYS A 25 12.06 12.66 14.04
N PHE A 26 11.22 11.63 13.92
CA PHE A 26 10.11 11.38 14.84
C PHE A 26 10.63 10.74 16.14
N THR A 27 9.98 11.04 17.26
CA THR A 27 10.40 10.61 18.60
C THR A 27 9.67 9.36 19.10
N THR A 28 8.44 9.15 18.62
CA THR A 28 7.61 7.98 18.95
C THR A 28 6.75 7.63 17.74
N LEU A 29 6.36 6.37 17.59
CA LEU A 29 5.44 5.89 16.56
C LEU A 29 4.65 4.73 17.14
N ASP A 30 3.33 4.92 17.31
CA ASP A 30 2.47 4.01 18.05
C ASP A 30 1.12 3.84 17.35
N GLY A 31 0.47 2.69 17.56
CA GLY A 31 -0.93 2.49 17.17
C GLY A 31 -1.20 2.30 15.67
N ILE A 32 -0.19 1.90 14.88
CA ILE A 32 -0.39 1.50 13.47
C ILE A 32 -1.03 0.12 13.43
N ASP A 33 -2.30 0.05 13.83
CA ASP A 33 -3.11 -1.16 13.83
C ASP A 33 -4.57 -0.77 13.61
N THR A 34 -5.34 -1.67 13.00
CA THR A 34 -6.78 -1.53 12.85
C THR A 34 -7.47 -2.67 13.58
N SER A 35 -8.37 -2.35 14.51
CA SER A 35 -9.17 -3.38 15.15
C SER A 35 -10.20 -3.93 14.17
N VAL A 36 -10.33 -5.25 14.12
CA VAL A 36 -11.39 -5.89 13.34
C VAL A 36 -12.66 -5.91 14.20
N ALA A 37 -13.77 -5.36 13.69
CA ALA A 37 -15.05 -5.43 14.39
C ALA A 37 -15.45 -6.90 14.62
N GLN A 38 -16.10 -7.22 15.74
CA GLN A 38 -16.64 -8.56 15.96
C GLN A 38 -18.12 -8.60 15.59
N VAL A 39 -18.49 -9.45 14.63
CA VAL A 39 -19.90 -9.73 14.32
C VAL A 39 -20.35 -10.90 15.16
N ASP A 40 -21.31 -10.67 16.04
CA ASP A 40 -21.93 -11.72 16.85
C ASP A 40 -22.86 -12.56 15.96
N VAL A 41 -22.48 -13.82 15.72
CA VAL A 41 -23.26 -14.80 14.94
C VAL A 41 -23.94 -15.83 15.84
N THR A 42 -24.05 -15.55 17.14
CA THR A 42 -24.59 -16.49 18.13
C THR A 42 -26.03 -16.89 17.78
N CYS A 43 -26.20 -18.13 17.34
CA CYS A 43 -27.51 -18.71 17.11
C CYS A 43 -28.20 -19.04 18.45
N THR A 44 -29.53 -18.98 18.51
CA THR A 44 -30.36 -19.24 19.71
C THR A 44 -30.22 -20.65 20.30
N LYS A 45 -29.50 -21.55 19.62
CA LYS A 45 -29.17 -22.90 20.10
C LYS A 45 -27.77 -23.01 20.72
N SER A 46 -26.92 -21.98 20.55
CA SER A 46 -25.56 -22.03 21.06
C SER A 46 -25.52 -21.72 22.56
N LYS A 47 -24.63 -22.42 23.27
CA LYS A 47 -24.42 -22.25 24.72
C LYS A 47 -23.23 -21.33 25.05
N GLY A 48 -22.59 -20.78 24.03
CA GLY A 48 -21.50 -19.80 24.12
C GLY A 48 -21.67 -18.74 23.03
N ARG A 49 -21.02 -17.59 23.21
CA ARG A 49 -21.02 -16.54 22.19
C ARG A 49 -20.06 -16.92 21.06
N GLU A 50 -20.50 -16.78 19.82
CA GLU A 50 -19.73 -17.04 18.61
C GLU A 50 -19.55 -15.72 17.85
N TYR A 51 -18.31 -15.40 17.48
CA TYR A 51 -17.95 -14.16 16.82
C TYR A 51 -17.23 -14.46 15.49
N GLU A 52 -17.64 -13.77 14.43
CA GLU A 52 -16.91 -13.71 13.17
C GLU A 52 -16.20 -12.36 13.01
N ALA A 53 -15.11 -12.35 12.25
CA ALA A 53 -14.40 -11.13 11.89
C ALA A 53 -15.28 -10.27 10.97
N GLY A 54 -15.67 -9.10 11.47
CA GLY A 54 -16.40 -8.07 10.75
C GLY A 54 -15.51 -7.13 9.95
N LEU A 55 -16.02 -5.93 9.65
CA LEU A 55 -15.25 -4.89 8.96
C LEU A 55 -14.11 -4.37 9.85
N ALA A 56 -12.97 -4.06 9.25
CA ALA A 56 -11.90 -3.33 9.95
C ALA A 56 -12.41 -1.95 10.37
N GLU A 57 -12.33 -1.66 11.66
CA GLU A 57 -12.61 -0.33 12.22
C GLU A 57 -11.38 0.56 12.02
N PRO A 58 -11.57 1.86 11.72
CA PRO A 58 -10.46 2.77 11.55
C PRO A 58 -9.61 2.83 12.82
N GLY A 59 -8.33 2.51 12.66
CA GLY A 59 -7.33 2.53 13.72
C GLY A 59 -6.87 3.94 14.06
N SER A 60 -6.26 4.11 15.23
CA SER A 60 -5.62 5.38 15.61
C SER A 60 -4.12 5.19 15.72
N ALA A 61 -3.36 5.70 14.74
CA ALA A 61 -1.92 5.80 14.83
C ALA A 61 -1.53 7.18 15.34
N SER A 62 -0.37 7.29 15.99
CA SER A 62 0.20 8.58 16.36
C SER A 62 1.71 8.55 16.31
N PHE A 63 2.32 9.69 16.01
CA PHE A 63 3.76 9.85 16.09
C PHE A 63 4.14 11.17 16.75
N GLY A 64 5.21 11.14 17.53
CA GLY A 64 5.81 12.32 18.13
C GLY A 64 6.79 12.97 17.17
N LEU A 65 6.76 14.29 17.04
CA LEU A 65 7.64 15.05 16.16
C LEU A 65 8.18 16.29 16.88
N ASN A 66 9.49 16.52 16.75
CA ASN A 66 10.09 17.80 17.12
C ASN A 66 9.92 18.76 15.94
N ILE A 67 9.12 19.80 16.14
CA ILE A 67 8.74 20.71 15.05
C ILE A 67 9.85 21.72 14.78
N ASP A 68 10.42 21.61 13.58
CA ASP A 68 11.25 22.64 12.96
C ASP A 68 10.44 23.43 11.90
N PRO A 69 10.21 24.74 12.08
CA PRO A 69 9.53 25.59 11.10
C PRO A 69 10.34 25.86 9.83
N LYS A 70 11.65 25.57 9.81
CA LYS A 70 12.49 25.69 8.60
C LYS A 70 12.39 24.46 7.70
N ASN A 71 11.92 23.32 8.23
CA ASN A 71 11.73 22.12 7.44
C ASN A 71 10.45 22.27 6.59
N PRO A 72 10.56 22.28 5.24
CA PRO A 72 9.40 22.40 4.36
C PRO A 72 8.40 21.25 4.54
N VAL A 73 8.87 20.05 4.92
CA VAL A 73 7.99 18.89 5.14
C VAL A 73 7.10 19.09 6.35
N HIS A 74 7.61 19.66 7.46
CA HIS A 74 6.78 19.93 8.65
C HIS A 74 5.66 20.93 8.35
N LEU A 75 5.98 21.98 7.58
CA LEU A 75 4.98 22.94 7.11
C LEU A 75 3.96 22.27 6.20
N ARG A 76 4.41 21.37 5.32
CA ARG A 76 3.55 20.64 4.40
C ARG A 76 2.61 19.68 5.11
N LEU A 77 3.10 18.92 6.09
CA LEU A 77 2.27 18.03 6.91
C LEU A 77 1.17 18.80 7.64
N HIS A 78 1.48 19.97 8.19
CA HIS A 78 0.46 20.82 8.83
C HIS A 78 -0.60 21.32 7.81
N GLN A 79 -0.20 21.65 6.58
CA GLN A 79 -1.14 22.01 5.51
C GLN A 79 -2.04 20.82 5.12
N LEU A 80 -1.46 19.63 4.93
CA LEU A 80 -2.19 18.41 4.58
C LEU A 80 -3.18 18.01 5.69
N LYS A 81 -2.80 18.20 6.96
CA LYS A 81 -3.72 18.05 8.09
C LYS A 81 -4.88 19.03 8.02
N THR A 82 -4.61 20.28 7.66
CA THR A 82 -5.66 21.32 7.55
C THR A 82 -6.62 21.02 6.41
N ALA A 83 -6.12 20.43 5.33
CA ALA A 83 -6.92 19.98 4.19
C ALA A 83 -7.70 18.68 4.46
N GLY A 84 -7.37 17.92 5.52
CA GLY A 84 -8.00 16.64 5.83
C GLY A 84 -7.75 15.57 4.78
N THR A 85 -6.64 15.69 4.04
CA THR A 85 -6.34 14.78 2.92
C THR A 85 -5.88 13.43 3.43
N LYS A 86 -6.41 12.35 2.84
CA LYS A 86 -5.90 11.00 3.06
C LYS A 86 -4.54 10.86 2.37
N LEU A 87 -3.56 10.36 3.12
CA LEU A 87 -2.21 10.12 2.63
C LEU A 87 -1.91 8.63 2.66
N LYS A 88 -1.04 8.19 1.74
CA LYS A 88 -0.38 6.90 1.82
C LYS A 88 0.89 7.07 2.65
N TRP A 89 1.03 6.24 3.66
CA TRP A 89 2.15 6.25 4.60
C TRP A 89 2.96 4.97 4.45
N VAL A 90 4.27 5.07 4.64
CA VAL A 90 5.13 3.91 4.78
C VAL A 90 6.16 4.13 5.88
N VAL A 91 6.34 3.10 6.71
CA VAL A 91 7.39 3.04 7.72
C VAL A 91 8.50 2.16 7.19
N GLY A 92 9.70 2.71 7.04
CA GLY A 92 10.90 1.93 6.75
C GLY A 92 11.57 1.50 8.06
N TRP A 93 11.75 0.20 8.27
CA TRP A 93 12.38 -0.30 9.49
C TRP A 93 13.90 -0.07 9.46
N SER A 94 14.58 -0.18 10.60
CA SER A 94 16.02 0.07 10.68
C SER A 94 16.90 -0.95 9.95
N ASP A 95 16.35 -2.03 9.42
CA ASP A 95 17.07 -3.07 8.70
C ASP A 95 17.59 -2.64 7.31
N GLY A 96 17.10 -1.52 6.80
CA GLY A 96 17.60 -0.84 5.61
C GLY A 96 18.28 0.51 5.92
N TYR A 97 18.67 0.74 7.18
CA TYR A 97 19.34 1.98 7.60
C TYR A 97 20.86 1.77 7.69
N ASN A 98 21.63 2.67 7.07
CA ASN A 98 23.08 2.66 7.17
C ASN A 98 23.54 3.65 8.26
N PHE A 99 24.02 3.10 9.38
CA PHE A 99 24.51 3.90 10.51
C PHE A 99 25.84 4.61 10.24
N ASP A 100 26.61 4.19 9.23
CA ASP A 100 27.86 4.89 8.87
C ASP A 100 27.59 6.16 8.07
N THR A 101 26.51 6.18 7.28
CA THR A 101 26.11 7.33 6.46
C THR A 101 24.92 8.11 7.04
N GLU A 102 24.32 7.62 8.14
CA GLU A 102 23.10 8.16 8.75
C GLU A 102 21.92 8.30 7.78
N GLU A 103 21.84 7.41 6.79
CA GLU A 103 20.82 7.43 5.74
C GLU A 103 20.14 6.07 5.62
N GLY A 104 18.82 6.06 5.54
CA GLY A 104 18.06 4.87 5.18
C GLY A 104 17.71 4.80 3.70
N ILE A 105 17.50 3.57 3.23
CA ILE A 105 17.01 3.32 1.88
C ILE A 105 15.63 3.96 1.76
N GLN A 106 15.53 4.97 0.90
CA GLN A 106 14.29 5.70 0.63
C GLN A 106 13.32 4.83 -0.18
N PRO A 107 12.00 4.94 0.04
CA PRO A 107 11.04 4.37 -0.88
C PRO A 107 11.13 5.11 -2.22
N LEU A 108 10.65 4.49 -3.29
CA LEU A 108 10.52 5.12 -4.60
C LEU A 108 9.04 5.44 -4.85
N ILE A 109 8.79 6.34 -5.80
CA ILE A 109 7.42 6.60 -6.28
C ILE A 109 7.14 5.60 -7.40
N GLY A 110 6.15 4.74 -7.19
CA GLY A 110 5.61 3.87 -8.21
C GLY A 110 5.07 4.71 -9.36
N THR A 111 5.40 4.33 -10.59
CA THR A 111 4.88 5.02 -11.76
C THR A 111 3.44 4.55 -11.99
N PRO A 112 2.43 5.44 -11.86
CA PRO A 112 1.06 5.05 -12.10
C PRO A 112 0.88 4.69 -13.58
N GLY A 113 -0.10 3.85 -13.85
CA GLY A 113 -0.40 3.39 -15.20
C GLY A 113 0.32 2.10 -15.57
N GLY A 114 0.68 1.26 -14.60
CA GLY A 114 0.95 -0.16 -14.79
C GLY A 114 -0.32 -1.01 -14.62
N LEU A 115 -0.31 -2.23 -15.14
CA LEU A 115 -1.36 -3.22 -14.90
C LEU A 115 -1.29 -3.73 -13.46
N SER A 116 -2.31 -3.48 -12.64
CA SER A 116 -2.34 -3.96 -11.26
C SER A 116 -2.85 -5.39 -11.13
N ALA A 117 -3.79 -5.78 -11.99
CA ALA A 117 -4.34 -7.13 -11.99
C ALA A 117 -4.99 -7.52 -13.31
N LEU A 118 -5.13 -8.83 -13.51
CA LEU A 118 -5.99 -9.44 -14.53
C LEU A 118 -7.06 -10.27 -13.82
N VAL A 119 -8.31 -9.83 -13.94
CA VAL A 119 -9.44 -10.49 -13.31
C VAL A 119 -10.12 -11.41 -14.32
N LEU A 120 -10.22 -12.70 -13.98
CA LEU A 120 -10.96 -13.68 -14.76
C LEU A 120 -12.47 -13.44 -14.61
N ASN A 121 -13.15 -13.22 -15.73
CA ASN A 121 -14.60 -13.05 -15.77
C ASN A 121 -15.30 -14.38 -16.09
N SER A 122 -14.72 -15.16 -17.00
CA SER A 122 -15.17 -16.51 -17.36
C SER A 122 -13.97 -17.41 -17.55
N ALA A 123 -14.00 -18.57 -16.90
CA ALA A 123 -12.96 -19.58 -17.02
C ALA A 123 -12.97 -20.33 -18.36
N GLY A 124 -14.10 -20.28 -19.08
CA GLY A 124 -14.34 -21.06 -20.30
C GLY A 124 -14.26 -22.58 -20.11
N THR A 125 -14.07 -23.31 -21.22
CA THR A 125 -13.98 -24.77 -21.25
C THR A 125 -13.10 -25.28 -22.40
N GLY A 126 -12.56 -26.48 -22.24
CA GLY A 126 -11.85 -27.21 -23.30
C GLY A 126 -10.38 -26.82 -23.49
N TYR A 127 -9.79 -26.04 -22.58
CA TYR A 127 -8.40 -25.62 -22.70
C TYR A 127 -7.43 -26.77 -22.44
N THR A 128 -6.69 -27.19 -23.46
CA THR A 128 -5.64 -28.22 -23.34
C THR A 128 -4.25 -27.61 -23.18
N THR A 129 -4.10 -26.35 -23.58
CA THR A 129 -2.90 -25.52 -23.40
C THR A 129 -3.33 -24.12 -22.95
N ALA A 130 -2.42 -23.38 -22.31
CA ALA A 130 -2.70 -22.02 -21.87
C ALA A 130 -3.00 -21.10 -23.07
N PRO A 131 -4.09 -20.31 -23.06
CA PRO A 131 -4.33 -19.32 -24.10
C PRO A 131 -3.30 -18.20 -24.04
N THR A 132 -3.02 -17.60 -25.19
CA THR A 132 -2.20 -16.38 -25.29
C THR A 132 -3.00 -15.20 -24.78
N VAL A 133 -2.40 -14.38 -23.91
CA VAL A 133 -2.98 -13.15 -23.36
C VAL A 133 -2.48 -11.96 -24.18
N ALA A 134 -3.38 -11.32 -24.92
CA ALA A 134 -3.09 -10.08 -25.62
C ALA A 134 -3.72 -8.89 -24.89
N ILE A 135 -2.90 -7.89 -24.54
CA ILE A 135 -3.31 -6.69 -23.82
C ILE A 135 -3.13 -5.50 -24.76
N THR A 136 -4.22 -4.80 -25.08
CA THR A 136 -4.23 -3.72 -26.08
C THR A 136 -5.11 -2.55 -25.65
N GLY A 137 -4.82 -1.35 -26.15
CA GLY A 137 -5.55 -0.14 -25.80
C GLY A 137 -5.15 0.42 -24.43
N GLY A 138 -6.03 1.23 -23.81
CA GLY A 138 -5.77 1.81 -22.48
C GLY A 138 -4.78 2.98 -22.43
N GLY A 139 -4.23 3.39 -23.58
CA GLY A 139 -3.28 4.51 -23.70
C GLY A 139 -1.82 4.17 -23.36
N GLY A 140 -1.58 3.04 -22.69
CA GLY A 140 -0.25 2.58 -22.29
C GLY A 140 0.37 1.53 -23.22
N THR A 141 1.58 1.07 -22.86
CA THR A 141 2.33 0.05 -23.62
C THR A 141 3.12 -0.89 -22.71
N GLY A 142 3.51 -2.05 -23.23
CA GLY A 142 4.47 -2.95 -22.58
C GLY A 142 3.90 -3.99 -21.62
N ALA A 143 2.59 -3.98 -21.32
CA ALA A 143 2.00 -4.98 -20.46
C ALA A 143 2.03 -6.38 -21.10
N THR A 144 2.50 -7.37 -20.35
CA THR A 144 2.52 -8.79 -20.75
C THR A 144 2.08 -9.66 -19.59
N ALA A 145 1.37 -10.74 -19.89
CA ALA A 145 0.93 -11.72 -18.91
C ALA A 145 0.80 -13.10 -19.53
N THR A 146 0.78 -14.13 -18.68
CA THR A 146 0.52 -15.52 -19.08
C THR A 146 -0.75 -16.02 -18.39
N ALA A 147 -1.51 -16.86 -19.09
CA ALA A 147 -2.70 -17.50 -18.54
C ALA A 147 -2.34 -18.82 -17.87
N GLN A 148 -2.99 -19.12 -16.76
CA GLN A 148 -2.87 -20.40 -16.06
C GLN A 148 -4.10 -21.25 -16.35
N ILE A 149 -3.88 -22.56 -16.55
CA ILE A 149 -4.96 -23.51 -16.79
C ILE A 149 -4.94 -24.67 -15.81
N ALA A 150 -6.13 -25.15 -15.43
CA ALA A 150 -6.31 -26.41 -14.73
C ALA A 150 -7.65 -27.04 -15.12
N ASN A 151 -7.71 -28.37 -15.20
CA ASN A 151 -8.94 -29.12 -15.48
C ASN A 151 -9.73 -28.62 -16.71
N GLY A 152 -9.03 -28.23 -17.78
CA GLY A 152 -9.67 -27.77 -19.01
C GLY A 152 -10.18 -26.32 -18.98
N LYS A 153 -9.80 -25.52 -17.98
CA LYS A 153 -10.30 -24.16 -17.74
C LYS A 153 -9.15 -23.19 -17.46
N VAL A 154 -9.33 -21.91 -17.79
CA VAL A 154 -8.45 -20.84 -17.30
C VAL A 154 -8.74 -20.61 -15.82
N THR A 155 -7.71 -20.59 -14.98
CA THR A 155 -7.85 -20.43 -13.52
C THR A 155 -7.27 -19.13 -12.99
N GLY A 156 -6.42 -18.46 -13.76
CA GLY A 156 -5.77 -17.23 -13.33
C GLY A 156 -4.79 -16.70 -14.36
N PHE A 157 -4.06 -15.67 -13.96
CA PHE A 157 -3.05 -15.01 -14.78
C PHE A 157 -1.83 -14.68 -13.94
N THR A 158 -0.66 -14.69 -14.58
CA THR A 158 0.59 -14.17 -14.01
C THR A 158 1.02 -13.00 -14.89
N ILE A 159 1.04 -11.79 -14.32
CA ILE A 159 1.58 -10.61 -14.99
C ILE A 159 3.10 -10.74 -15.02
N THR A 160 3.69 -10.66 -16.21
CA THR A 160 5.13 -10.77 -16.44
C THR A 160 5.78 -9.41 -16.68
N ASN A 161 5.00 -8.43 -17.13
CA ASN A 161 5.36 -7.03 -17.18
C ASN A 161 4.07 -6.22 -17.03
N GLU A 162 4.04 -5.28 -16.10
CA GLU A 162 2.88 -4.43 -15.85
C GLU A 162 2.71 -3.37 -16.95
N GLY A 163 3.78 -3.09 -17.70
CA GLY A 163 3.83 -2.01 -18.67
C GLY A 163 3.75 -0.63 -18.01
N ALA A 164 3.53 0.41 -18.80
CA ALA A 164 3.48 1.78 -18.30
C ALA A 164 2.57 2.68 -19.14
N GLY A 165 2.10 3.77 -18.53
CA GLY A 165 1.33 4.83 -19.19
C GLY A 165 -0.13 4.48 -19.47
N TYR A 166 -0.67 3.41 -18.89
CA TYR A 166 -2.09 3.09 -19.01
C TYR A 166 -2.91 4.14 -18.24
N THR A 167 -3.69 4.95 -18.95
CA THR A 167 -4.60 5.95 -18.37
C THR A 167 -6.03 5.44 -18.24
N SER A 168 -6.32 4.29 -18.85
CA SER A 168 -7.58 3.57 -18.72
C SER A 168 -7.33 2.07 -18.84
N ALA A 169 -8.27 1.25 -18.38
CA ALA A 169 -8.13 -0.20 -18.41
C ALA A 169 -7.96 -0.70 -19.85
N PRO A 170 -6.85 -1.41 -20.19
CA PRO A 170 -6.69 -1.99 -21.51
C PRO A 170 -7.64 -3.18 -21.72
N THR A 171 -7.89 -3.50 -22.98
CA THR A 171 -8.67 -4.67 -23.40
C THR A 171 -7.79 -5.92 -23.35
N VAL A 172 -8.33 -6.99 -22.74
CA VAL A 172 -7.66 -8.30 -22.63
C VAL A 172 -8.35 -9.29 -23.56
N ALA A 173 -7.61 -9.83 -24.52
CA ALA A 173 -8.07 -10.86 -25.43
C ALA A 173 -7.33 -12.17 -25.15
N LEU A 174 -8.08 -13.26 -25.00
CA LEU A 174 -7.56 -14.61 -24.82
C LEU A 174 -7.74 -15.39 -26.11
N THR A 175 -6.65 -15.88 -26.69
CA THR A 175 -6.69 -16.59 -27.98
C THR A 175 -5.89 -17.89 -27.93
N GLY A 176 -6.30 -18.89 -28.71
CA GLY A 176 -5.65 -20.21 -28.73
C GLY A 176 -6.04 -21.10 -27.55
N GLY A 177 -5.19 -22.07 -27.20
CA GLY A 177 -5.41 -22.99 -26.08
C GLY A 177 -6.39 -24.15 -26.36
N ALA A 178 -6.94 -24.24 -27.57
CA ALA A 178 -7.99 -25.20 -28.01
C ALA A 178 -9.34 -25.11 -27.28
N GLY A 179 -9.45 -24.29 -26.24
CA GLY A 179 -10.69 -24.02 -25.52
C GLY A 179 -11.48 -22.82 -26.06
N THR A 180 -12.63 -22.56 -25.46
CA THR A 180 -13.49 -21.42 -25.81
C THR A 180 -14.10 -20.75 -24.58
N GLY A 181 -14.56 -19.51 -24.74
CA GLY A 181 -15.41 -18.82 -23.76
C GLY A 181 -14.70 -18.29 -22.51
N ALA A 182 -13.36 -18.21 -22.50
CA ALA A 182 -12.67 -17.53 -21.42
C ALA A 182 -12.63 -16.03 -21.69
N THR A 183 -12.90 -15.23 -20.66
CA THR A 183 -12.85 -13.77 -20.73
C THR A 183 -12.21 -13.21 -19.47
N ALA A 184 -11.50 -12.10 -19.61
CA ALA A 184 -10.85 -11.40 -18.52
C ALA A 184 -10.91 -9.90 -18.74
N ARG A 185 -10.68 -9.14 -17.67
CA ARG A 185 -10.50 -7.69 -17.74
C ARG A 185 -9.22 -7.30 -16.99
N ALA A 186 -8.57 -6.24 -17.45
CA ALA A 186 -7.44 -5.65 -16.76
C ALA A 186 -7.92 -4.62 -15.73
N LEU A 187 -7.18 -4.51 -14.64
CA LEU A 187 -7.18 -3.38 -13.72
C LEU A 187 -5.86 -2.65 -13.88
N VAL A 188 -5.90 -1.33 -13.77
CA VAL A 188 -4.74 -0.45 -13.89
C VAL A 188 -4.58 0.27 -12.56
N GLU A 189 -3.34 0.42 -12.14
CA GLU A 189 -3.00 1.29 -11.02
C GLU A 189 -3.07 2.75 -11.49
N THR A 190 -4.20 3.40 -11.27
CA THR A 190 -4.41 4.81 -11.66
C THR A 190 -3.97 5.78 -10.57
N GLU A 191 -3.74 5.27 -9.38
CA GLU A 191 -3.28 6.06 -8.24
C GLU A 191 -1.80 5.82 -8.03
N ILE A 192 -1.12 6.83 -7.49
CA ILE A 192 0.30 6.72 -7.18
C ILE A 192 0.45 5.93 -5.88
N ASP A 193 1.41 5.02 -5.87
CA ASP A 193 1.79 4.24 -4.69
C ASP A 193 3.31 4.26 -4.51
N PHE A 194 3.77 3.74 -3.37
CA PHE A 194 5.18 3.51 -3.15
C PHE A 194 5.66 2.29 -3.93
N ASP A 195 6.77 2.45 -4.65
CA ASP A 195 7.59 1.33 -5.09
C ASP A 195 8.65 1.06 -4.00
N LEU A 196 8.56 -0.11 -3.38
CA LEU A 196 9.28 -0.43 -2.14
C LEU A 196 10.48 -1.35 -2.44
N PRO A 197 11.73 -0.87 -2.27
CA PRO A 197 12.90 -1.71 -2.42
C PRO A 197 12.87 -2.93 -1.50
N ASN A 198 13.16 -4.11 -2.06
CA ASN A 198 13.14 -5.38 -1.34
C ASN A 198 14.31 -5.58 -0.34
N THR A 199 15.17 -4.57 -0.20
CA THR A 199 16.35 -4.52 0.67
C THR A 199 16.05 -3.97 2.07
N ARG A 200 14.81 -3.55 2.33
CA ARG A 200 14.32 -3.01 3.61
C ARG A 200 12.95 -3.58 3.94
N THR A 201 12.64 -3.70 5.23
CA THR A 201 11.29 -4.05 5.69
C THR A 201 10.42 -2.80 5.77
N TRP A 202 9.21 -2.90 5.22
CA TRP A 202 8.27 -1.79 5.12
C TRP A 202 6.94 -2.11 5.77
N LEU A 203 6.31 -1.11 6.39
CA LEU A 203 4.92 -1.17 6.82
C LEU A 203 4.13 -0.07 6.13
N THR A 204 3.22 -0.41 5.23
CA THR A 204 2.38 0.55 4.51
C THR A 204 1.00 0.65 5.15
N PHE A 205 0.45 1.85 5.20
CA PHE A 205 -0.93 2.08 5.63
C PHE A 205 -1.47 3.37 5.02
N GLU A 206 -2.78 3.53 4.94
CA GLU A 206 -3.38 4.80 4.54
C GLU A 206 -3.97 5.52 5.74
N GLY A 207 -4.06 6.83 5.69
CA GLY A 207 -4.73 7.59 6.74
C GLY A 207 -4.62 9.09 6.56
N TYR A 208 -5.51 9.82 7.21
CA TYR A 208 -5.45 11.28 7.28
C TYR A 208 -5.04 11.71 8.69
N MET A 209 -4.30 12.82 8.77
CA MET A 209 -3.96 13.41 10.07
C MET A 209 -5.21 14.05 10.68
N ASN A 210 -5.67 13.57 11.83
CA ASN A 210 -6.82 14.14 12.54
C ASN A 210 -6.40 15.16 13.59
N SER A 211 -5.17 15.08 14.12
CA SER A 211 -4.65 16.00 15.12
C SER A 211 -3.20 16.39 14.83
N PHE A 212 -2.86 17.65 15.11
CA PHE A 212 -1.50 18.19 15.03
C PHE A 212 -1.35 19.31 16.08
N PRO A 213 -1.38 18.96 17.39
CA PRO A 213 -1.25 19.94 18.46
C PRO A 213 0.20 20.40 18.61
N PHE A 214 0.42 21.63 19.08
CA PHE A 214 1.76 22.14 19.42
C PHE A 214 1.91 22.25 20.93
N THR A 215 3.00 21.70 21.45
CA THR A 215 3.34 21.78 22.88
C THR A 215 4.62 22.58 23.07
N PHE A 216 4.57 23.53 24.00
CA PHE A 216 5.66 24.41 24.38
C PHE A 216 6.00 24.17 25.85
N GLY A 217 7.21 23.67 26.12
CA GLY A 217 7.72 23.41 27.47
C GLY A 217 8.98 24.21 27.75
N LEU A 218 9.18 24.61 29.02
CA LEU A 218 10.40 25.32 29.41
C LEU A 218 11.58 24.34 29.42
N GLY A 219 12.65 24.64 28.67
CA GLY A 219 13.79 23.74 28.48
C GLY A 219 13.60 22.65 27.43
N ASP A 220 12.47 22.67 26.72
CA ASP A 220 12.14 21.74 25.64
C ASP A 220 12.13 22.44 24.27
N VAL A 221 12.27 21.63 23.21
CA VAL A 221 11.92 22.05 21.84
C VAL A 221 10.40 22.00 21.63
N VAL A 222 9.91 22.66 20.57
CA VAL A 222 8.49 22.59 20.19
C VAL A 222 8.17 21.17 19.74
N LYS A 223 7.19 20.54 20.38
CA LYS A 223 6.79 19.15 20.09
C LYS A 223 5.37 19.10 19.53
N SER A 224 5.09 18.08 18.73
CA SER A 224 3.75 17.72 18.31
C SER A 224 3.55 16.22 18.43
N THR A 225 2.39 15.79 18.92
CA THR A 225 1.95 14.40 18.82
C THR A 225 0.88 14.35 17.75
N VAL A 226 1.29 14.00 16.54
CA VAL A 226 0.42 13.96 15.36
C VAL A 226 -0.40 12.68 15.43
N GLY A 227 -1.73 12.83 15.41
CA GLY A 227 -2.65 11.71 15.29
C GLY A 227 -3.00 11.45 13.83
N ILE A 228 -3.04 10.17 13.47
CA ILE A 228 -3.49 9.67 12.17
C ILE A 228 -4.67 8.73 12.40
N GLN A 229 -5.76 8.98 11.69
CA GLN A 229 -6.84 8.00 11.55
C GLN A 229 -6.47 7.05 10.41
N VAL A 230 -6.09 5.82 10.78
CA VAL A 230 -5.70 4.76 9.86
C VAL A 230 -6.93 4.26 9.13
N SER A 231 -6.80 4.15 7.82
CA SER A 231 -7.80 3.64 6.90
C SER A 231 -7.24 2.43 6.17
N GLY A 232 -8.02 1.36 6.11
CA GLY A 232 -7.55 0.09 5.53
C GLY A 232 -6.61 -0.67 6.47
N GLU A 233 -6.24 -1.87 6.06
CA GLU A 233 -5.40 -2.76 6.85
C GLU A 233 -3.91 -2.42 6.60
N PRO A 234 -3.10 -2.19 7.64
CA PRO A 234 -1.66 -2.03 7.48
C PRO A 234 -1.03 -3.30 6.88
N VAL A 235 -0.17 -3.14 5.88
CA VAL A 235 0.50 -4.27 5.20
C VAL A 235 1.98 -4.26 5.54
N LEU A 236 2.46 -5.39 6.07
CA LEU A 236 3.87 -5.62 6.34
C LEU A 236 4.54 -6.28 5.12
N VAL A 237 5.51 -5.60 4.53
CA VAL A 237 6.34 -6.08 3.43
C VAL A 237 7.73 -6.41 3.98
N ALA A 238 8.01 -7.70 4.13
CA ALA A 238 9.30 -8.14 4.66
C ALA A 238 10.44 -7.95 3.64
N LYS A 239 11.62 -7.59 4.14
CA LYS A 239 12.87 -7.64 3.37
C LYS A 239 13.09 -9.04 2.78
N THR A 240 13.37 -9.13 1.48
CA THR A 240 13.61 -10.40 0.78
C THR A 240 14.97 -10.47 0.08
N ALA A 241 15.61 -9.34 -0.20
CA ALA A 241 17.01 -9.29 -0.63
C ALA A 241 17.96 -9.29 0.59
N PRO A 242 19.14 -9.91 0.51
CA PRO A 242 20.15 -9.85 1.57
C PRO A 242 20.66 -8.41 1.80
#